data_AF-J2H9S0-F1
#
_entry.id   AF-J2H9S0-F1
#
_cell.length_a   1.000
_cell.length_b   1.000
_cell.length_c   1.000
_cell.angle_alpha   90.00
_cell.angle_beta   90.00
_cell.angle_gamma   90.00
#
_symmetry.space_group_name_H-M   'P 1'
#
loop_
_entity.id
_entity.type
_entity.pdbx_description
1 polymer ?
#
loop_
_entity_poly.entity_id
_entity_poly.type
_entity_poly.pdbx_seq_one_letter_code
_entity_poly.pdbx_strand_id
1 'polypeptide(L)'
;MRALGPGSVSSFLKIILDVIYVGLWVWVSLLAVFTIAVLLLSFNPDLITDKLHIGGSADELISKGPLFAGALAAWALLSGGWMVIVERLRKIFATLTAGDPFHPDNVLRLRVVGLMLAALEIGHYIFSALAHWLAPDEAKDIGGGFSLSAWFPVLVVFVLAEVFREGARLRREAELTI
;
A
#
# COMPACT_ATOMS: atom_id res chain seq x y z
N MET A 1 -26.60 -17.39 -14.55
CA MET A 1 -25.42 -16.62 -14.10
C MET A 1 -24.17 -17.13 -14.81
N ARG A 2 -23.95 -16.72 -16.07
CA ARG A 2 -22.92 -17.28 -16.98
C ARG A 2 -21.65 -16.42 -17.07
N ALA A 3 -21.47 -15.50 -16.12
CA ALA A 3 -20.35 -14.55 -16.12
C ALA A 3 -19.12 -15.06 -15.34
N LEU A 4 -19.08 -16.32 -14.90
CA LEU A 4 -18.05 -16.90 -14.04
C LEU A 4 -17.42 -18.17 -14.67
N GLY A 5 -17.11 -18.14 -15.97
CA GLY A 5 -16.35 -19.18 -16.66
C GLY A 5 -14.88 -18.79 -16.93
N PRO A 6 -14.01 -19.68 -17.41
CA PRO A 6 -12.55 -19.46 -17.58
C PRO A 6 -12.11 -18.32 -18.53
N GLY A 7 -13.04 -17.55 -19.08
CA GLY A 7 -12.83 -16.29 -19.82
C GLY A 7 -13.59 -15.08 -19.22
N SER A 8 -13.94 -15.14 -17.93
CA SER A 8 -14.73 -14.16 -17.18
C SER A 8 -13.93 -12.94 -16.72
N VAL A 9 -14.62 -11.80 -16.54
CA VAL A 9 -14.17 -10.59 -15.82
C VAL A 9 -13.48 -10.93 -14.49
N SER A 10 -13.94 -11.99 -13.81
CA SER A 10 -13.38 -12.44 -12.53
C SER A 10 -11.98 -13.05 -12.67
N SER A 11 -11.72 -13.79 -13.75
CA SER A 11 -10.38 -14.31 -14.07
C SER A 11 -9.43 -13.17 -14.43
N PHE A 12 -9.89 -12.21 -15.25
CA PHE A 12 -9.13 -11.03 -15.62
C PHE A 12 -8.74 -10.18 -14.40
N LEU A 13 -9.68 -9.93 -13.49
CA LEU A 13 -9.43 -9.14 -12.29
C LEU A 13 -8.46 -9.84 -11.33
N LYS A 14 -8.54 -11.17 -11.21
CA LYS A 14 -7.56 -11.96 -10.47
C LYS A 14 -6.15 -11.80 -11.05
N ILE A 15 -6.01 -11.90 -12.38
CA ILE A 15 -4.73 -11.72 -13.07
C ILE A 15 -4.17 -10.32 -12.81
N ILE A 16 -4.98 -9.27 -12.93
CA ILE A 16 -4.54 -7.90 -12.64
C ILE A 16 -4.03 -7.78 -11.20
N LEU A 17 -4.79 -8.28 -10.23
CA LEU A 17 -4.38 -8.21 -8.82
C LEU A 17 -3.09 -9.00 -8.55
N ASP A 18 -2.90 -10.15 -9.21
CA ASP A 18 -1.68 -10.95 -9.11
C ASP A 18 -0.48 -10.19 -9.72
N VAL A 19 -0.65 -9.56 -10.89
CA VAL A 19 0.38 -8.73 -11.54
C VAL A 19 0.74 -7.52 -10.68
N ILE A 20 -0.24 -6.81 -10.13
CA ILE A 20 -0.02 -5.67 -9.23
C ILE A 20 0.73 -6.14 -7.98
N TYR A 21 0.35 -7.27 -7.40
CA TYR A 21 1.02 -7.81 -6.22
C TYR A 21 2.48 -8.16 -6.47
N VAL A 22 2.78 -8.84 -7.59
CA VAL A 22 4.16 -9.15 -7.98
C VAL A 22 4.94 -7.86 -8.29
N GLY A 23 4.31 -6.92 -9.00
CA GLY A 23 4.90 -5.61 -9.29
C GLY A 23 5.26 -4.84 -8.01
N LEU A 24 4.38 -4.85 -6.99
CA LEU A 24 4.66 -4.26 -5.69
C LEU A 24 5.84 -4.94 -4.99
N TRP A 25 5.95 -6.27 -5.05
CA TRP A 25 7.10 -6.99 -4.49
C TRP A 25 8.41 -6.61 -5.18
N VAL A 26 8.40 -6.52 -6.52
CA VAL A 26 9.56 -6.07 -7.29
C VAL A 26 9.93 -4.64 -6.91
N TRP A 27 8.95 -3.73 -6.83
CA TRP A 27 9.16 -2.35 -6.43
C TRP A 27 9.78 -2.21 -5.03
N VAL A 28 9.19 -2.89 -4.04
CA VAL A 28 9.71 -2.87 -2.66
C VAL A 28 11.10 -3.48 -2.58
N SER A 29 11.37 -4.54 -3.34
CA SER A 29 12.71 -5.16 -3.39
C SER A 29 13.75 -4.23 -4.01
N LEU A 30 13.40 -3.56 -5.11
CA LEU A 30 14.27 -2.58 -5.75
C LEU A 30 14.55 -1.39 -4.81
N LEU A 31 13.53 -0.87 -4.13
CA LEU A 31 13.71 0.19 -3.13
C LEU A 31 14.62 -0.26 -1.98
N ALA A 32 14.46 -1.49 -1.48
CA ALA A 32 15.30 -2.03 -0.42
C ALA A 32 16.77 -2.15 -0.86
N VAL A 33 17.02 -2.70 -2.05
CA VAL A 33 18.37 -2.80 -2.62
C VAL A 33 18.99 -1.41 -2.82
N PHE A 34 18.22 -0.46 -3.35
CA PHE A 34 18.68 0.91 -3.55
C PHE A 34 18.99 1.62 -2.22
N THR A 35 18.15 1.42 -1.20
CA THR A 35 18.38 1.95 0.15
C THR A 35 19.68 1.43 0.76
N ILE A 36 19.92 0.11 0.65
CA ILE A 36 21.16 -0.51 1.12
C ILE A 36 22.36 0.03 0.34
N ALA A 37 22.25 0.20 -0.97
CA ALA A 37 23.31 0.77 -1.80
C ALA A 37 23.66 2.19 -1.34
N VAL A 38 22.68 3.08 -1.20
CA VAL A 38 22.90 4.46 -0.70
C VAL A 38 23.54 4.46 0.69
N LEU A 39 23.09 3.58 1.58
CA LEU A 39 23.62 3.47 2.94
C LEU A 39 25.08 3.01 2.93
N LEU A 40 25.43 1.98 2.15
CA LEU A 40 26.80 1.49 2.00
C LEU A 40 27.73 2.54 1.41
N LEU A 41 27.26 3.27 0.40
CA LEU A 41 28.00 4.37 -0.24
C LEU A 41 28.23 5.54 0.72
N SER A 42 27.24 5.84 1.56
CA SER A 42 27.36 6.87 2.60
C SER A 42 28.46 6.54 3.62
N PHE A 43 28.73 5.25 3.89
CA PHE A 43 29.80 4.83 4.79
C PHE A 43 31.18 4.75 4.13
N ASN A 44 31.24 4.53 2.81
CA ASN A 44 32.50 4.44 2.05
C ASN A 44 32.44 5.30 0.77
N PRO A 45 32.64 6.63 0.89
CA PRO A 45 32.57 7.56 -0.25
C PRO A 45 33.58 7.25 -1.35
N ASP A 46 34.73 6.71 -0.96
CA ASP A 46 35.87 6.41 -1.84
C ASP A 46 35.54 5.35 -2.91
N LEU A 47 34.48 4.56 -2.72
CA LEU A 47 34.01 3.57 -3.71
C LEU A 47 33.49 4.22 -5.01
N ILE A 48 33.03 5.47 -4.95
CA ILE A 48 32.50 6.22 -6.11
C ILE A 48 33.49 7.28 -6.58
N THR A 49 34.13 8.00 -5.66
CA THR A 49 35.04 9.11 -5.96
C THR A 49 36.18 8.71 -6.92
N ASP A 50 36.66 7.47 -6.84
CA ASP A 50 37.82 7.00 -7.62
C ASP A 50 37.44 6.42 -9.00
N LYS A 51 36.16 6.15 -9.28
CA LYS A 51 35.72 5.45 -10.51
C LYS A 51 34.64 6.15 -11.33
N LEU A 52 33.88 7.07 -10.74
CA LEU A 52 32.76 7.73 -11.40
C LEU A 52 32.87 9.24 -11.15
N HIS A 53 33.52 9.96 -12.08
CA HIS A 53 33.43 11.42 -12.20
C HIS A 53 32.00 11.82 -12.63
N ILE A 54 31.00 11.51 -11.81
CA ILE A 54 29.61 11.93 -12.01
C ILE A 54 29.43 13.19 -11.17
N GLY A 55 29.48 14.35 -11.83
CA GLY A 55 29.45 15.65 -11.19
C GLY A 55 28.19 15.93 -10.36
N GLY A 56 28.30 16.85 -9.41
CA GLY A 56 27.21 17.59 -8.72
C GLY A 56 26.23 16.76 -7.88
N SER A 57 25.45 15.89 -8.52
CA SER A 57 24.33 15.16 -7.91
C SER A 57 24.77 13.94 -7.09
N ALA A 58 25.92 13.35 -7.39
CA ALA A 58 26.49 12.26 -6.58
C ALA A 58 27.02 12.77 -5.23
N ASP A 59 27.57 13.98 -5.19
CA ASP A 59 28.17 14.58 -3.99
C ASP A 59 27.09 15.01 -2.96
N GLU A 60 25.94 15.49 -3.44
CA GLU A 60 24.78 15.76 -2.59
C GLU A 60 24.14 14.46 -2.05
N LEU A 61 24.13 13.40 -2.86
CA LEU A 61 23.64 12.07 -2.45
C LEU A 61 24.54 11.42 -1.39
N ILE A 62 25.86 11.61 -1.48
CA ILE A 62 26.84 11.09 -0.51
C ILE A 62 26.78 11.88 0.81
N SER A 63 26.74 13.22 0.74
CA SER A 63 26.70 14.08 1.94
C SER A 63 25.40 13.98 2.74
N LYS A 64 24.25 13.78 2.07
CA LYS A 64 22.94 13.55 2.71
C LYS A 64 22.54 12.07 2.74
N GLY A 65 23.47 11.15 2.48
CA GLY A 65 23.22 9.72 2.32
C GLY A 65 22.34 9.07 3.39
N PRO A 66 22.57 9.29 4.70
CA PRO A 66 21.76 8.68 5.75
C PRO A 66 20.32 9.22 5.79
N LEU A 67 20.13 10.51 5.49
CA LEU A 67 18.80 11.14 5.41
C LEU A 67 18.02 10.59 4.20
N PHE A 68 18.67 10.48 3.04
CA PHE A 68 18.08 9.88 1.85
C PHE A 68 17.72 8.40 2.06
N ALA A 69 18.62 7.62 2.67
CA ALA A 69 18.35 6.22 3.01
C ALA A 69 17.16 6.11 3.99
N GLY A 70 17.06 7.01 4.97
CA GLY A 70 15.93 7.08 5.88
C GLY A 70 14.61 7.39 5.16
N ALA A 71 14.60 8.34 4.23
CA ALA A 71 13.43 8.69 3.43
C ALA A 71 12.99 7.52 2.52
N LEU A 72 13.94 6.83 1.88
CA LEU A 72 13.68 5.65 1.05
C LEU A 72 13.13 4.48 1.89
N ALA A 73 13.69 4.25 3.07
CA ALA A 73 13.20 3.24 4.01
C ALA A 73 11.77 3.55 4.47
N ALA A 74 11.46 4.81 4.78
CA ALA A 74 10.11 5.25 5.12
C ALA A 74 9.14 5.01 3.94
N TRP A 75 9.56 5.31 2.71
CA TRP A 75 8.78 5.02 1.50
C TRP A 75 8.53 3.52 1.29
N ALA A 76 9.54 2.68 1.53
CA ALA A 76 9.41 1.23 1.44
C ALA A 76 8.42 0.70 2.51
N LEU A 77 8.49 1.22 3.74
CA LEU A 77 7.54 0.90 4.82
C LEU A 77 6.11 1.29 4.45
N LEU A 78 5.92 2.51 3.95
CA LEU A 78 4.60 2.97 3.48
C LEU A 78 4.07 2.06 2.37
N SER A 79 4.91 1.69 1.40
CA SER A 79 4.56 0.76 0.31
C SER A 79 4.08 -0.62 0.82
N GLY A 80 4.56 -1.06 1.99
CA GLY A 80 4.06 -2.24 2.68
C GLY A 80 2.57 -2.16 3.03
N GLY A 81 2.04 -0.96 3.27
CA GLY A 81 0.60 -0.76 3.49
C GLY A 81 -0.24 -1.10 2.26
N TRP A 82 0.22 -0.69 1.07
CA TRP A 82 -0.42 -1.05 -0.20
C TRP A 82 -0.31 -2.55 -0.46
N MET A 83 0.81 -3.18 -0.10
CA MET A 83 0.97 -4.63 -0.18
C MET A 83 -0.11 -5.37 0.61
N VAL A 84 -0.33 -4.97 1.87
CA VAL A 84 -1.38 -5.57 2.72
C VAL A 84 -2.75 -5.42 2.06
N ILE A 85 -3.08 -4.22 1.56
CA ILE A 85 -4.36 -3.96 0.90
C ILE A 85 -4.56 -4.90 -0.29
N VAL A 86 -3.58 -4.97 -1.20
CA VAL A 86 -3.66 -5.83 -2.40
C VAL A 86 -3.77 -7.30 -2.03
N GLU A 87 -3.02 -7.76 -1.02
CA GLU A 87 -3.11 -9.15 -0.55
C GLU A 87 -4.51 -9.49 0.00
N ARG A 88 -5.12 -8.59 0.78
CA ARG A 88 -6.48 -8.80 1.31
C ARG A 88 -7.51 -8.79 0.18
N LEU A 89 -7.38 -7.89 -0.80
CA LEU A 89 -8.25 -7.87 -1.98
C LEU A 89 -8.14 -9.16 -2.77
N ARG A 90 -6.93 -9.67 -3.04
CA ARG A 90 -6.72 -10.97 -3.70
C ARG A 90 -7.47 -12.11 -3.01
N LYS A 91 -7.39 -12.16 -1.67
CA LYS A 91 -8.10 -13.17 -0.87
C LYS A 91 -9.62 -13.04 -0.97
N ILE A 92 -10.16 -11.82 -0.95
CA ILE A 92 -11.61 -11.58 -1.15
C ILE A 92 -12.04 -12.03 -2.54
N PHE A 93 -11.29 -11.66 -3.58
CA PHE A 93 -11.59 -12.08 -4.96
C PHE A 93 -11.48 -13.60 -5.15
N ALA A 94 -10.58 -14.27 -4.45
CA ALA A 94 -10.48 -15.72 -4.49
C ALA A 94 -11.76 -16.41 -3.99
N THR A 95 -12.38 -15.93 -2.90
CA THR A 95 -13.65 -16.52 -2.44
C THR A 95 -14.82 -16.12 -3.35
N LEU A 96 -14.79 -14.92 -3.94
CA LEU A 96 -15.78 -14.50 -4.95
C LEU A 96 -15.73 -15.41 -6.19
N THR A 97 -14.53 -15.76 -6.68
CA THR A 97 -14.37 -16.72 -7.79
C THR A 97 -14.84 -18.12 -7.42
N ALA A 98 -14.77 -18.48 -6.14
CA ALA A 98 -15.24 -19.77 -5.62
C ALA A 98 -16.77 -19.80 -5.39
N GLY A 99 -17.46 -18.67 -5.59
CA GLY A 99 -18.91 -18.56 -5.43
C GLY A 99 -19.39 -18.22 -4.03
N ASP A 100 -18.48 -17.91 -3.08
CA ASP A 100 -18.83 -17.51 -1.71
C ASP A 100 -18.39 -16.06 -1.41
N PRO A 101 -19.18 -15.06 -1.85
CA PRO A 101 -18.95 -13.64 -1.56
C PRO A 101 -18.97 -13.32 -0.05
N PHE A 102 -19.92 -13.90 0.68
CA PHE A 102 -20.25 -13.56 2.07
C PHE A 102 -19.53 -14.45 3.08
N HIS A 103 -18.38 -15.00 2.71
CA HIS A 103 -17.55 -15.76 3.62
C HIS A 103 -17.18 -14.88 4.84
N PRO A 104 -17.35 -15.37 6.09
CA PRO A 104 -17.15 -14.56 7.31
C PRO A 104 -15.75 -13.92 7.39
N ASP A 105 -14.72 -14.60 6.86
CA ASP A 105 -13.35 -14.06 6.77
C ASP A 105 -13.25 -12.78 5.92
N ASN A 106 -14.11 -12.59 4.93
CA ASN A 106 -14.07 -11.39 4.07
C ASN A 106 -14.45 -10.13 4.83
N VAL A 107 -15.27 -10.24 5.88
CA VAL A 107 -15.58 -9.12 6.78
C VAL A 107 -14.30 -8.61 7.45
N LEU A 108 -13.50 -9.53 8.00
CA LEU A 108 -12.22 -9.21 8.61
C LEU A 108 -11.24 -8.63 7.59
N ARG A 109 -11.17 -9.21 6.38
CA ARG A 109 -10.30 -8.72 5.30
C ARG A 109 -10.66 -7.30 4.88
N LEU A 110 -11.95 -6.99 4.68
CA LEU A 110 -12.42 -5.64 4.36
C LEU A 110 -12.13 -4.66 5.50
N ARG A 111 -12.33 -5.06 6.76
CA ARG A 111 -12.01 -4.22 7.92
C ARG A 111 -10.52 -3.88 7.99
N VAL A 112 -9.65 -4.86 7.69
CA VAL A 112 -8.20 -4.62 7.58
C VAL A 112 -7.89 -3.65 6.44
N VAL A 113 -8.52 -3.79 5.27
CA VAL A 113 -8.33 -2.84 4.16
C VAL A 113 -8.75 -1.42 4.58
N GLY A 114 -9.91 -1.26 5.20
CA GLY A 114 -10.38 0.04 5.69
C GLY A 114 -9.45 0.65 6.74
N LEU A 115 -8.97 -0.15 7.69
CA LEU A 115 -8.00 0.28 8.69
C LEU A 115 -6.67 0.69 8.06
N MET A 116 -6.18 -0.06 7.06
CA MET A 116 -4.95 0.28 6.35
C MET A 116 -5.10 1.58 5.56
N LEU A 117 -6.20 1.78 4.85
CA LEU A 117 -6.47 3.05 4.15
C LEU A 117 -6.49 4.23 5.13
N ALA A 118 -7.16 4.07 6.29
CA ALA A 118 -7.15 5.08 7.34
C ALA A 118 -5.74 5.36 7.89
N ALA A 119 -4.96 4.30 8.14
CA ALA A 119 -3.61 4.42 8.65
C ALA A 119 -2.67 5.15 7.67
N LEU A 120 -2.84 4.90 6.37
CA LEU A 120 -2.08 5.57 5.32
C LEU A 120 -2.44 7.05 5.22
N GLU A 121 -3.73 7.40 5.33
CA GLU A 121 -4.17 8.79 5.33
C GLU A 121 -3.69 9.56 6.57
N ILE A 122 -3.75 8.93 7.75
CA ILE A 122 -3.18 9.50 8.99
C ILE A 122 -1.67 9.66 8.84
N GLY A 123 -0.99 8.66 8.28
CA GLY A 123 0.45 8.71 8.00
C GLY A 123 0.81 9.87 7.07
N HIS A 124 -0.01 10.14 6.06
CA HIS A 124 0.15 11.29 5.18
C HIS A 124 0.07 12.63 5.93
N TYR A 125 -0.90 12.79 6.84
CA TYR A 125 -0.99 14.00 7.66
C TYR A 125 0.18 14.16 8.62
N ILE A 126 0.61 13.08 9.26
CA ILE A 126 1.79 13.10 10.14
C ILE A 126 3.04 13.49 9.35
N PHE A 127 3.22 12.90 8.15
CA PHE A 127 4.34 13.23 7.27
C PHE A 127 4.31 14.68 6.82
N SER A 128 3.14 15.19 6.41
CA SER A 128 2.95 16.58 6.00
C SER A 128 3.26 17.56 7.15
N ALA A 129 2.76 17.28 8.36
CA ALA A 129 3.05 18.08 9.55
C ALA A 129 4.54 18.05 9.92
N LEU A 130 5.18 16.88 9.84
CA LEU A 130 6.60 16.74 10.12
C LEU A 130 7.45 17.48 9.09
N ALA A 131 7.08 17.42 7.80
CA ALA A 131 7.77 18.13 6.73
C ALA A 131 7.70 19.65 6.94
N HIS A 132 6.54 20.20 7.33
CA HIS A 132 6.41 21.62 7.68
C HIS A 132 7.26 22.02 8.89
N TRP A 133 7.44 21.13 9.85
CA TRP A 133 8.27 21.39 11.03
C TRP A 133 9.77 21.33 10.73
N LEU A 134 10.21 20.38 9.89
CA LEU A 134 11.63 20.17 9.57
C LEU A 134 12.16 21.10 8.48
N ALA A 135 11.36 21.38 7.45
CA ALA A 135 11.75 22.14 6.27
C ALA A 135 10.62 23.08 5.81
N PRO A 136 10.28 24.12 6.60
CA PRO A 136 9.13 25.00 6.34
C PRO A 136 9.21 25.74 5.00
N ASP A 137 10.42 26.01 4.48
CA ASP A 137 10.60 26.69 3.19
C ASP A 137 10.35 25.77 1.97
N GLU A 138 10.62 24.46 2.11
CA GLU A 138 10.41 23.48 1.04
C GLU A 138 9.02 22.82 1.10
N ALA A 139 8.37 22.83 2.28
CA ALA A 139 7.10 22.15 2.50
C ALA A 139 5.85 22.94 2.09
N LYS A 140 5.99 24.17 1.56
CA LYS A 140 4.85 25.05 1.22
C LYS A 140 3.81 24.43 0.27
N ASP A 141 4.23 23.51 -0.59
CA ASP A 141 3.35 22.84 -1.55
C ASP A 141 2.83 21.48 -1.06
N ILE A 142 3.26 21.00 0.10
CA ILE A 142 2.80 19.73 0.67
C ILE A 142 1.44 19.97 1.32
N GLY A 143 0.36 19.53 0.68
CA GLY A 143 -0.98 19.59 1.27
C GLY A 143 -1.03 18.91 2.65
N GLY A 144 -1.61 19.59 3.65
CA GLY A 144 -1.77 19.06 5.03
C GLY A 144 -3.19 19.13 5.56
N GLY A 145 -4.13 19.57 4.73
CA GLY A 145 -5.53 19.72 5.10
C GLY A 145 -6.29 18.39 5.08
N PHE A 146 -7.32 18.30 5.93
CA PHE A 146 -8.26 17.18 5.91
C PHE A 146 -8.93 17.07 4.53
N SER A 147 -8.80 15.91 3.89
CA SER A 147 -9.38 15.65 2.57
C SER A 147 -10.55 14.69 2.68
N LEU A 148 -11.77 15.21 2.56
CA LEU A 148 -12.97 14.37 2.53
C LEU A 148 -12.91 13.34 1.40
N SER A 149 -12.30 13.69 0.26
CA SER A 149 -12.14 12.79 -0.88
C SER A 149 -11.28 11.56 -0.56
N ALA A 150 -10.28 11.71 0.33
CA ALA A 150 -9.42 10.60 0.75
C ALA A 150 -10.05 9.76 1.87
N TRP A 151 -10.82 10.39 2.77
CA TRP A 151 -11.57 9.68 3.81
C TRP A 151 -12.80 8.95 3.31
N PHE A 152 -13.37 9.37 2.18
CA PHE A 152 -14.57 8.75 1.62
C PHE A 152 -14.38 7.24 1.31
N PRO A 153 -13.32 6.80 0.59
CA PRO A 153 -13.01 5.37 0.43
C PRO A 153 -12.88 4.59 1.74
N VAL A 154 -12.29 5.18 2.77
CA VAL A 154 -12.15 4.56 4.11
C VAL A 154 -13.53 4.23 4.65
N LEU A 155 -14.43 5.21 4.70
CA LEU A 155 -15.80 5.04 5.19
C LEU A 155 -16.57 4.01 4.37
N VAL A 156 -16.47 4.09 3.03
CA VAL A 156 -17.13 3.14 2.13
C VAL A 156 -16.69 1.70 2.43
N VAL A 157 -15.39 1.46 2.60
CA VAL A 157 -14.89 0.11 2.89
C VAL A 157 -15.39 -0.38 4.25
N PHE A 158 -15.47 0.47 5.27
CA PHE A 158 -16.07 0.10 6.56
C PHE A 158 -17.55 -0.24 6.44
N VAL A 159 -18.32 0.53 5.68
CA VAL A 159 -19.74 0.23 5.41
C VAL A 159 -19.88 -1.08 4.65
N LEU A 160 -19.03 -1.35 3.65
CA LEU A 160 -19.04 -2.62 2.93
C LEU A 160 -18.72 -3.80 3.86
N ALA A 161 -17.76 -3.65 4.77
CA ALA A 161 -17.45 -4.68 5.75
C ALA A 161 -18.67 -5.00 6.63
N GLU A 162 -19.43 -3.98 7.02
CA GLU A 162 -20.66 -4.11 7.81
C GLU A 162 -21.77 -4.82 7.04
N VAL A 163 -22.02 -4.43 5.79
CA VAL A 163 -23.00 -5.07 4.91
C VAL A 163 -22.66 -6.55 4.69
N PHE A 164 -21.37 -6.89 4.54
CA PHE A 164 -20.94 -8.29 4.40
C PHE A 164 -21.16 -9.09 5.68
N ARG A 165 -21.01 -8.46 6.86
CA ARG A 165 -21.31 -9.10 8.16
C ARG A 165 -22.78 -9.45 8.28
N GLU A 166 -23.65 -8.52 7.92
CA GLU A 166 -25.10 -8.74 7.89
C GLU A 166 -25.48 -9.81 6.87
N GLY A 167 -24.91 -9.78 5.67
CA GLY A 167 -25.11 -10.82 4.64
C GLY A 167 -24.72 -12.22 5.12
N ALA A 168 -23.58 -12.34 5.83
CA ALA A 168 -23.16 -13.60 6.42
C ALA A 168 -24.09 -14.06 7.56
N ARG A 169 -24.70 -13.14 8.31
CA ARG A 169 -25.68 -13.45 9.37
C ARG A 169 -26.97 -14.01 8.77
N LEU A 170 -27.52 -13.34 7.76
CA LEU A 170 -28.75 -13.75 7.08
C LEU A 170 -28.62 -15.15 6.46
N ARG A 171 -27.45 -15.49 5.91
CA ARG A 171 -27.19 -16.83 5.38
C ARG A 171 -27.26 -17.91 6.48
N ARG A 172 -26.66 -17.67 7.65
CA ARG A 172 -26.70 -18.61 8.78
C ARG A 172 -28.13 -18.81 9.29
N GLU A 173 -28.93 -17.75 9.32
CA GLU A 173 -30.34 -17.84 9.70
C GLU A 173 -31.15 -18.68 8.70
N ALA A 174 -30.91 -18.50 7.39
CA ALA A 174 -31.57 -19.28 6.35
C ALA A 174 -31.21 -20.78 6.39
N GLU A 175 -29.94 -21.12 6.67
CA GLU A 175 -29.46 -22.51 6.78
C GLU A 175 -30.06 -23.26 8.00
N LEU A 176 -30.52 -22.53 9.03
CA LEU A 176 -31.15 -23.12 10.23
C LEU A 176 -32.66 -23.38 10.08
N THR A 177 -33.27 -22.95 8.98
CA THR A 177 -34.73 -23.10 8.75
C THR A 177 -35.08 -24.32 7.88
N ILE A 178 -34.08 -25.10 7.44
CA ILE A 178 -34.25 -26.30 6.61
C ILE A 178 -34.04 -27.56 7.46
#